data_AF-A0A1H4EMU3-F1
#
_entry.id   AF-A0A1H4EMU3-F1
#
_cell.length_a   1.000
_cell.length_b   1.000
_cell.length_c   1.000
_cell.angle_alpha   90.00
_cell.angle_beta   90.00
_cell.angle_gamma   90.00
#
_symmetry.space_group_name_H-M   'P 1'
#
loop_
_entity.id
_entity.type
_entity.pdbx_description
1 polymer ?
#
loop_
_entity_poly.entity_id
_entity_poly.type
_entity_poly.pdbx_seq_one_letter_code
_entity_poly.pdbx_strand_id
1 'polypeptide(L)'
;MDQDVISEEIEAIVTDFDLIISEKTTLSTKKGSVHWHIKKQDETGVLEITYWPKKARLWIDIHNNRRKTWNLGVIEPMADRFSQEFGGSVENISR
;
A
#
# COMPACT_ATOMS: atom_id res chain seq x y z
N MET A 1 -13.42 12.48 3.12
CA MET A 1 -13.82 11.06 3.09
C MET A 1 -13.51 10.46 4.44
N ASP A 2 -14.36 9.55 4.90
CA ASP A 2 -14.13 8.81 6.14
C ASP A 2 -12.88 7.92 6.01
N GLN A 3 -12.16 7.70 7.10
CA GLN A 3 -10.98 6.83 7.12
C GLN A 3 -11.35 5.39 6.72
N ASP A 4 -12.53 4.94 7.11
CA ASP A 4 -13.02 3.60 6.81
C ASP A 4 -13.29 3.44 5.32
N VAL A 5 -13.94 4.43 4.69
CA VAL A 5 -14.15 4.45 3.22
C VAL A 5 -12.83 4.40 2.46
N ILE A 6 -11.83 5.20 2.85
CA ILE A 6 -10.52 5.16 2.17
C ILE A 6 -9.83 3.80 2.37
N SER A 7 -9.99 3.21 3.55
CA SER A 7 -9.41 1.89 3.82
C SER A 7 -10.06 0.82 2.93
N GLU A 8 -11.38 0.83 2.78
CA GLU A 8 -12.12 -0.09 1.89
C GLU A 8 -11.66 0.07 0.44
N GLU A 9 -11.52 1.30 -0.06
CA GLU A 9 -11.02 1.55 -1.42
C GLU A 9 -9.59 1.07 -1.64
N ILE A 10 -8.71 1.26 -0.64
CA ILE A 10 -7.34 0.72 -0.70
C ILE A 10 -7.36 -0.80 -0.79
N GLU A 11 -8.21 -1.46 0.00
CA GLU A 11 -8.32 -2.92 0.04
C GLU A 11 -8.94 -3.48 -1.25
N ALA A 12 -9.89 -2.76 -1.85
CA ALA A 12 -10.46 -3.07 -3.16
C ALA A 12 -9.38 -3.00 -4.25
N ILE A 13 -8.60 -1.91 -4.30
CA ILE A 13 -7.50 -1.77 -5.26
C ILE A 13 -6.49 -2.90 -5.09
N VAL A 14 -6.10 -3.27 -3.86
CA VAL A 14 -5.19 -4.42 -3.65
C VAL A 14 -5.75 -5.70 -4.27
N THR A 15 -7.06 -5.92 -4.14
CA THR A 15 -7.74 -7.10 -4.71
C THR A 15 -7.76 -7.06 -6.24
N ASP A 16 -7.93 -5.90 -6.86
CA ASP A 16 -7.88 -5.72 -8.33
C ASP A 16 -6.51 -6.09 -8.93
N PHE A 17 -5.45 -6.09 -8.12
CA PHE A 17 -4.10 -6.52 -8.51
C PHE A 17 -3.85 -8.03 -8.27
N ASP A 18 -4.88 -8.81 -7.93
CA ASP A 18 -4.78 -10.23 -7.54
C ASP A 18 -3.82 -10.45 -6.34
N LEU A 19 -3.79 -9.48 -5.41
CA LEU A 19 -2.98 -9.54 -4.21
C LEU A 19 -3.83 -9.75 -2.95
N ILE A 20 -3.17 -10.25 -1.90
CA ILE A 20 -3.80 -10.67 -0.65
C ILE A 20 -3.32 -9.78 0.48
N ILE A 21 -4.26 -9.22 1.23
CA ILE A 21 -3.97 -8.56 2.51
C ILE A 21 -3.74 -9.64 3.56
N SER A 22 -2.50 -9.77 4.01
CA SER A 22 -2.11 -10.76 5.02
C SER A 22 -2.15 -10.22 6.45
N GLU A 23 -2.06 -8.90 6.61
CA GLU A 23 -2.11 -8.22 7.90
C GLU A 23 -2.62 -6.79 7.71
N LYS A 24 -3.42 -6.30 8.65
CA LYS A 24 -3.86 -4.91 8.78
C LYS A 24 -3.63 -4.46 10.21
N THR A 25 -2.87 -3.38 10.39
CA THR A 25 -2.46 -2.88 11.71
C THR A 25 -2.36 -1.35 11.71
N THR A 26 -1.94 -0.78 12.84
CA THR A 26 -1.64 0.64 13.00
C THR A 26 -0.16 0.77 13.38
N LEU A 27 0.61 1.57 12.65
CA LEU A 27 2.01 1.81 13.02
C LEU A 27 2.08 2.61 14.34
N SER A 28 2.78 2.05 15.33
CA SER A 28 3.00 2.68 16.63
C SER A 28 3.72 4.03 16.52
N THR A 29 4.59 4.18 15.52
CA THR A 29 5.35 5.41 15.23
C THR A 29 4.54 6.46 14.46
N LYS A 30 3.41 6.10 13.85
CA LYS A 30 2.52 6.99 13.09
C LYS A 30 1.09 6.86 13.61
N LYS A 31 0.84 7.38 14.82
CA LYS A 31 -0.47 7.28 15.47
C LYS A 31 -1.60 7.77 14.53
N GLY A 32 -2.57 6.89 14.31
CA GLY A 32 -3.72 7.12 13.42
C GLY A 32 -3.47 6.82 11.94
N SER A 33 -2.36 6.16 11.57
CA SER A 33 -2.18 5.58 10.24
C SER A 33 -2.71 4.16 10.18
N VAL A 34 -3.22 3.73 9.04
CA VAL A 34 -3.52 2.33 8.75
C VAL A 34 -2.37 1.74 7.93
N HIS A 35 -1.96 0.52 8.25
CA HIS A 35 -0.84 -0.15 7.63
C HIS A 35 -1.22 -1.57 7.23
N TRP A 36 -0.89 -1.96 6.00
CA TRP A 36 -1.21 -3.26 5.44
C TRP A 36 0.05 -3.97 4.95
N HIS A 37 0.13 -5.28 5.23
CA HIS A 37 1.09 -6.18 4.59
C HIS A 37 0.40 -6.96 3.47
N ILE A 38 0.85 -6.72 2.25
CA ILE A 38 0.30 -7.30 1.02
C ILE A 38 1.22 -8.41 0.52
N LYS A 39 0.63 -9.55 0.13
CA LYS A 39 1.31 -10.73 -0.40
C LYS A 39 0.70 -11.14 -1.73
N LYS A 40 1.45 -11.94 -2.49
CA LYS A 40 0.93 -12.66 -3.65
C LYS A 40 0.79 -14.14 -3.31
N GLN A 41 -0.28 -14.78 -3.79
CA GLN A 41 -0.55 -16.18 -3.49
C GLN A 41 0.65 -17.06 -3.87
N ASP A 42 1.03 -17.99 -2.98
CA ASP A 42 2.11 -18.95 -3.18
C ASP A 42 3.50 -18.35 -3.48
N GLU A 43 3.66 -17.03 -3.32
CA GLU A 43 4.93 -16.34 -3.52
C GLU A 43 5.46 -15.74 -2.21
N THR A 44 6.79 -15.76 -2.06
CA THR A 44 7.47 -15.04 -0.96
C THR A 44 7.53 -13.54 -1.26
N GLY A 45 7.81 -12.72 -0.26
CA GLY A 45 7.88 -11.26 -0.38
C GLY A 45 6.68 -10.56 0.24
N VAL A 46 6.83 -9.27 0.50
CA VAL A 46 5.78 -8.42 1.08
C VAL A 46 5.90 -7.04 0.45
N LEU A 47 4.75 -6.49 0.04
CA LEU A 47 4.58 -5.08 -0.28
C LEU A 47 3.84 -4.44 0.90
N GLU A 48 4.29 -3.29 1.36
CA GLU A 48 3.66 -2.59 2.48
C GLU A 48 2.93 -1.35 1.99
N ILE A 49 1.71 -1.14 2.48
CA ILE A 49 0.94 0.07 2.22
C ILE A 49 0.70 0.78 3.55
N THR A 50 0.90 2.09 3.59
CA THR A 50 0.60 2.91 4.78
C THR A 50 -0.21 4.13 4.40
N TYR A 51 -1.44 4.22 4.89
CA TYR A 51 -2.27 5.41 4.77
C TYR A 51 -2.20 6.24 6.05
N TRP A 52 -1.85 7.52 5.93
CA TRP A 52 -1.87 8.45 7.05
C TRP A 52 -2.84 9.61 6.79
N PRO A 53 -4.11 9.50 7.26
CA PRO A 53 -5.16 10.48 7.01
C PRO A 53 -4.77 11.90 7.41
N LYS A 54 -4.15 12.06 8.59
CA LYS A 54 -3.74 13.37 9.12
C LYS A 54 -2.76 14.12 8.20
N LYS A 55 -2.07 13.42 7.31
CA LYS A 55 -1.12 14.00 6.36
C LYS A 55 -1.59 13.92 4.92
N ALA A 56 -2.76 13.34 4.65
CA ALA A 56 -3.24 13.02 3.31
C ALA A 56 -2.14 12.32 2.48
N ARG A 57 -1.45 11.34 3.08
CA ARG A 57 -0.35 10.61 2.43
C ARG A 57 -0.63 9.13 2.43
N LEU A 58 -0.32 8.51 1.29
CA LEU A 58 -0.27 7.08 1.09
C LEU A 58 1.16 6.71 0.70
N TRP A 59 1.72 5.69 1.33
CA TRP A 59 3.03 5.16 0.99
C TRP A 59 2.90 3.72 0.55
N ILE A 60 3.69 3.35 -0.45
CA ILE A 60 3.95 1.98 -0.84
C ILE A 60 5.45 1.74 -0.66
N ASP A 61 5.83 0.68 0.04
CA ASP A 61 7.23 0.38 0.35
C ASP A 61 7.51 -1.12 0.25
N ILE A 62 8.78 -1.45 0.00
CA ILE A 62 9.28 -2.82 -0.02
C ILE A 62 10.59 -2.86 0.75
N HIS A 63 10.55 -3.48 1.93
CA HIS A 63 11.76 -3.75 2.70
C HIS A 63 12.77 -4.58 1.88
N ASN A 64 14.06 -4.24 1.97
CA ASN A 64 15.14 -4.86 1.18
C ASN A 64 15.15 -6.40 1.23
N ASN A 65 14.93 -6.97 2.41
CA ASN A 65 14.88 -8.42 2.61
C ASN A 65 13.57 -9.10 2.14
N ARG A 66 12.59 -8.31 1.66
CA ARG A 66 11.29 -8.78 1.16
C ARG A 66 11.07 -8.47 -0.33
N ARG A 67 12.05 -7.87 -1.00
CA ARG A 67 12.02 -7.59 -2.44
C ARG A 67 11.98 -8.87 -3.26
N LYS A 68 11.08 -8.90 -4.23
CA LYS A 68 10.88 -9.99 -5.19
C LYS A 68 10.43 -9.41 -6.53
N THR A 69 10.57 -10.17 -7.61
CA THR A 69 10.24 -9.69 -8.96
C THR A 69 8.79 -9.20 -9.05
N TRP A 70 7.85 -9.91 -8.42
CA TRP A 70 6.42 -9.53 -8.46
C TRP A 70 6.15 -8.18 -7.78
N ASN A 71 6.75 -7.91 -6.61
CA ASN A 71 6.45 -6.69 -5.88
C ASN A 71 7.16 -5.47 -6.48
N LEU A 72 8.34 -5.67 -7.06
CA LEU A 72 9.01 -4.66 -7.87
C LEU A 72 8.22 -4.33 -9.14
N GLY A 73 7.56 -5.32 -9.75
CA GLY A 73 6.74 -5.13 -10.95
C GLY A 73 5.39 -4.46 -10.70
N VAL A 74 4.86 -4.52 -9.47
CA VAL A 74 3.51 -4.00 -9.16
C VAL A 74 3.52 -2.62 -8.49
N ILE A 75 4.64 -2.21 -7.88
CA ILE A 75 4.69 -0.99 -7.06
C ILE A 75 4.34 0.27 -7.85
N GLU A 76 4.86 0.43 -9.06
CA GLU A 76 4.57 1.59 -9.93
C GLU A 76 3.13 1.57 -10.46
N PRO A 77 2.63 0.48 -11.09
CA PRO A 77 1.23 0.40 -11.51
C PRO A 77 0.22 0.66 -10.37
N MET A 78 0.52 0.16 -9.17
CA MET A 78 -0.34 0.37 -8.01
C MET A 78 -0.32 1.83 -7.54
N ALA A 79 0.86 2.47 -7.51
CA ALA A 79 0.96 3.90 -7.18
C ALA A 79 0.15 4.76 -8.17
N ASP A 80 0.22 4.46 -9.47
CA ASP A 80 -0.56 5.15 -10.49
C ASP A 80 -2.07 4.95 -10.29
N ARG A 81 -2.50 3.73 -10.01
CA ARG A 81 -3.91 3.43 -9.72
C ARG A 81 -4.43 4.22 -8.52
N PHE A 82 -3.66 4.34 -7.43
CA PHE A 82 -4.01 5.17 -6.28
C PHE A 82 -4.04 6.66 -6.61
N SER A 83 -3.11 7.13 -7.43
CA SER A 83 -3.07 8.52 -7.87
C SER A 83 -4.34 8.88 -8.65
N GLN A 84 -4.82 7.97 -9.50
CA GLN A 84 -6.07 8.13 -10.25
C GLN A 84 -7.30 8.07 -9.34
N GLU A 85 -7.35 7.12 -8.38
CA GLU A 85 -8.49 6.98 -7.46
C GLU A 85 -8.66 8.21 -6.56
N PHE A 86 -7.55 8.67 -5.96
CA PHE A 86 -7.59 9.69 -4.91
C PHE A 86 -7.26 11.10 -5.42
N GLY A 87 -6.99 11.26 -6.73
CA GLY A 87 -6.63 12.55 -7.34
C GLY A 87 -5.29 13.11 -6.84
N GLY A 88 -4.34 12.22 -6.51
CA GLY A 88 -3.04 12.56 -5.95
C GLY A 88 -1.92 12.74 -6.98
N SER A 89 -0.69 12.82 -6.50
CA SER A 89 0.53 12.76 -7.32
C SER A 89 1.50 11.73 -6.74
N VAL A 90 2.17 10.97 -7.61
CA VAL A 90 3.19 9.98 -7.21
C VAL A 90 4.54 10.66 -7.03
N GLU A 91 5.19 10.42 -5.89
CA GLU A 91 6.56 10.85 -5.60
C GLU A 91 7.45 9.63 -5.31
N ASN A 92 8.52 9.46 -6.09
CA ASN A 92 9.50 8.40 -5.87
C ASN A 92 10.52 8.83 -4.82
N ILE A 93 10.41 8.26 -3.61
CA ILE A 93 11.33 8.54 -2.51
C ILE A 93 12.34 7.39 -2.44
N SER A 94 13.51 7.61 -3.01
CA SER A 94 14.65 6.70 -2.84
C SER A 94 15.26 6.94 -1.44
N ARG A 95 15.35 5.91 -0.61
CA ARG A 95 16.11 5.93 0.65
C ARG A 95 17.48 5.28 0.48
#